data_AF-A0A937ZQ28-F1
#
_entry.id   AF-A0A937ZQ28-F1
#
_cell.length_a   1.000
_cell.length_b   1.000
_cell.length_c   1.000
_cell.angle_alpha   90.00
_cell.angle_beta   90.00
_cell.angle_gamma   90.00
#
_symmetry.space_group_name_H-M   'P 1'
#
loop_
_entity.id
_entity.type
_entity.pdbx_description
1 polymer ?
#
loop_
_entity_poly.entity_id
_entity_poly.type
_entity_poly.pdbx_seq_one_letter_code
_entity_poly.pdbx_strand_id
1 'polypeptide(L)' 'MKLNVLLRAVVAVVPLLAGLPAMAESGADAWADGPKGRARLVAATVAAGDLAALPVALEIAMAPGWKTYWRAPGEA' A
#
# COMPACT_ATOMS: atom_id res chain seq x y z
N MET A 1 18.60 35.66 -27.91
CA MET A 1 19.09 34.27 -28.00
C MET A 1 18.82 33.41 -26.76
N LYS A 2 18.86 33.98 -25.53
CA LYS A 2 18.66 33.23 -24.27
C LYS A 2 17.22 32.70 -24.04
N LEU A 3 16.20 33.45 -24.48
CA LEU A 3 14.78 33.11 -24.25
C LEU A 3 14.32 31.86 -25.05
N ASN A 4 14.73 31.74 -26.31
CA ASN A 4 14.37 30.59 -27.16
C ASN A 4 15.07 29.30 -26.72
N VAL A 5 16.24 29.41 -26.09
CA VAL A 5 16.96 28.26 -25.51
C VAL A 5 16.25 27.77 -24.25
N LEU A 6 15.81 28.69 -23.38
CA LEU A 6 14.99 28.34 -22.21
C LEU A 6 13.66 27.71 -22.61
N LEU A 7 12.96 28.25 -23.62
CA LEU A 7 11.69 27.71 -24.09
C LEU A 7 11.83 26.28 -24.63
N ARG A 8 12.90 26.00 -25.39
CA ARG A 8 13.21 24.65 -25.90
C ARG A 8 13.59 23.68 -24.79
N ALA A 9 14.35 24.14 -23.79
CA ALA A 9 14.71 23.33 -22.63
C ALA A 9 13.46 22.94 -21.83
N VAL A 10 12.52 23.86 -21.61
CA VAL A 10 11.24 23.58 -20.94
C VAL A 10 10.41 22.57 -21.74
N VAL A 11 10.25 22.77 -23.05
CA VAL A 11 9.49 21.85 -23.92
C VAL A 11 10.10 20.44 -23.94
N ALA A 12 11.43 20.31 -23.85
CA ALA A 12 12.11 19.01 -23.80
C ALA A 12 11.99 18.31 -22.43
N VAL A 13 11.89 19.07 -21.33
CA VAL A 13 11.86 18.53 -19.96
C VAL A 13 10.46 18.09 -19.53
N VAL A 14 9.40 18.78 -19.97
CA VAL A 14 8.00 18.46 -19.63
C VAL A 14 7.60 16.99 -19.94
N PRO A 15 7.85 16.43 -21.15
CA PRO A 15 7.48 15.05 -21.43
C PRO A 15 8.29 14.03 -20.63
N LEU A 16 9.51 14.39 -20.20
CA LEU A 16 10.36 13.53 -19.37
C LEU A 16 9.78 13.36 -17.96
N LEU A 17 9.15 14.40 -17.41
CA LEU A 17 8.45 14.35 -16.13
C LEU A 17 7.09 13.63 -16.22
N ALA A 18 6.40 13.73 -17.36
CA ALA A 18 5.12 13.06 -17.59
C ALA A 18 5.24 11.53 -17.75
N GLY A 19 6.45 11.02 -18.05
CA GLY A 19 6.74 9.60 -18.17
C GLY A 19 7.14 8.91 -16.86
N LEU A 20 7.19 9.64 -15.74
CA LEU A 20 7.50 9.03 -14.44
C LEU A 20 6.36 8.07 -14.05
N PRO A 21 6.66 6.82 -13.65
CA PRO A 21 5.62 5.91 -13.19
C PRO A 21 4.94 6.51 -11.97
N ALA A 22 3.61 6.62 -12.02
CA ALA A 22 2.83 6.96 -10.83
C ALA A 22 3.08 5.88 -9.78
N MET A 23 3.51 6.29 -8.58
CA MET A 23 3.61 5.36 -7.46
C MET A 23 2.21 4.91 -7.09
N ALA A 24 1.90 3.65 -7.31
CA ALA A 24 0.65 3.06 -6.83
C ALA A 24 0.70 3.01 -5.31
N GLU A 25 -0.28 3.60 -4.66
CA GLU A 25 -0.45 3.48 -3.21
C GLU A 25 -0.79 2.01 -2.88
N SER A 26 -0.25 1.53 -1.78
CA SER A 26 -0.52 0.18 -1.28
C SER A 26 -1.75 0.19 -0.40
N GLY A 27 -2.70 -0.71 -0.65
CA GLY A 27 -3.81 -0.97 0.29
C GLY A 27 -3.37 -1.73 1.54
N ALA A 28 -2.14 -2.25 1.58
CA ALA A 28 -1.56 -2.90 2.74
C ALA A 28 -0.88 -1.89 3.67
N ASP A 29 -1.25 -1.96 4.95
CA ASP A 29 -0.61 -1.21 6.03
C ASP A 29 0.76 -1.81 6.40
N ALA A 30 1.50 -1.09 7.23
CA ALA A 30 2.69 -1.59 7.89
C ALA A 30 2.38 -2.83 8.74
N TRP A 31 3.39 -3.69 8.90
CA TRP A 31 3.28 -4.83 9.80
C TRP A 31 3.29 -4.37 11.26
N ALA A 32 2.34 -4.88 12.03
CA ALA A 32 2.39 -4.86 13.48
C ALA A 32 3.14 -6.11 13.94
N ASP A 33 4.33 -5.92 14.51
CA ASP A 33 5.19 -7.02 14.97
C ASP A 33 4.82 -7.47 16.39
N GLY A 34 4.85 -8.78 16.59
CA GLY A 34 4.71 -9.42 17.89
C GLY A 34 5.83 -10.44 18.14
N PRO A 35 5.89 -11.04 19.34
CA PRO A 35 7.03 -11.88 19.72
C PRO A 35 7.23 -13.13 18.85
N LYS A 36 6.18 -13.63 18.19
CA LYS A 36 6.15 -14.92 17.47
C LYS A 36 5.46 -14.87 16.11
N GLY A 37 5.19 -13.67 15.63
CA GLY A 37 4.49 -13.42 14.39
C GLY A 37 4.22 -11.94 14.21
N ARG A 38 3.59 -11.61 13.09
CA ARG A 38 3.21 -10.25 12.72
C ARG A 38 1.86 -10.28 12.02
N ALA A 39 1.14 -9.16 12.08
CA ALA A 39 -0.14 -9.01 11.42
C ALA A 39 -0.24 -7.65 10.73
N ARG A 40 -1.06 -7.56 9.67
CA ARG A 40 -1.40 -6.28 9.03
C ARG A 40 -2.79 -6.33 8.41
N LEU A 41 -3.35 -5.15 8.16
CA LEU A 41 -4.54 -5.00 7.33
C LEU A 41 -4.15 -4.82 5.86
N VAL A 42 -4.94 -5.41 4.98
CA VAL A 42 -4.84 -5.25 3.52
C VAL A 42 -6.21 -4.86 2.99
N ALA A 43 -6.34 -3.61 2.54
CA ALA A 43 -7.53 -3.12 1.88
C ALA A 43 -7.49 -3.44 0.37
N ALA A 44 -8.66 -3.73 -0.21
CA ALA A 44 -8.79 -3.93 -1.66
C ALA A 44 -8.64 -2.62 -2.47
N THR A 45 -8.74 -1.48 -1.81
CA THR A 45 -8.64 -0.13 -2.39
C THR A 45 -7.91 0.79 -1.41
N VAL A 46 -7.23 1.81 -1.94
CA VAL A 46 -6.53 2.85 -1.17
C VAL A 46 -7.41 4.04 -0.82
N ALA A 47 -8.62 4.10 -1.38
CA ALA A 47 -9.62 5.11 -1.07
C ALA A 47 -11.00 4.48 -0.94
N ALA A 48 -11.78 4.96 0.04
CA ALA A 48 -13.14 4.48 0.27
C ALA A 48 -14.14 4.97 -0.79
N GLY A 49 -13.96 6.19 -1.33
CA GLY A 49 -14.94 6.81 -2.23
C GLY A 49 -16.34 6.81 -1.60
N ASP A 50 -17.33 6.33 -2.34
CA ASP A 50 -18.73 6.23 -1.90
C ASP A 50 -19.09 4.83 -1.31
N LEU A 51 -18.08 4.01 -0.99
CA LEU A 51 -18.33 2.67 -0.44
C LEU A 51 -18.95 2.75 0.96
N ALA A 52 -20.11 2.14 1.13
CA ALA A 52 -20.75 2.00 2.44
C ALA A 52 -19.98 1.06 3.41
N ALA A 53 -19.14 0.18 2.87
CA ALA A 53 -18.25 -0.70 3.63
C ALA A 53 -16.95 -0.92 2.86
N LEU A 54 -15.82 -0.94 3.58
CA LEU A 54 -14.50 -1.14 2.99
C LEU A 54 -14.10 -2.63 3.07
N PRO A 55 -13.89 -3.32 1.94
CA PRO A 55 -13.37 -4.68 1.96
C PRO A 55 -11.91 -4.69 2.46
N VAL A 56 -11.68 -5.39 3.57
CA VAL A 56 -10.35 -5.53 4.18
C VAL A 56 -10.09 -6.99 4.53
N ALA A 57 -8.84 -7.41 4.38
CA ALA A 57 -8.32 -8.67 4.86
C ALA A 57 -7.38 -8.44 6.05
N LEU A 58 -7.40 -9.35 7.02
CA LEU A 58 -6.37 -9.46 8.04
C LEU A 58 -5.36 -10.51 7.62
N GLU A 59 -4.11 -10.10 7.38
CA GLU A 59 -3.01 -11.01 7.08
C GLU A 59 -2.24 -11.30 8.37
N ILE A 60 -2.01 -12.59 8.65
CA ILE A 60 -1.28 -13.04 9.84
C ILE A 60 -0.16 -13.99 9.39
N ALA A 61 1.08 -13.66 9.74
CA ALA A 61 2.26 -14.50 9.50
C ALA A 61 2.86 -14.92 10.85
N MET A 62 3.08 -16.22 11.04
CA MET A 62 3.54 -16.78 12.31
C MET A 62 4.82 -17.60 12.13
N ALA A 63 5.65 -17.64 13.18
CA ALA A 63 6.79 -18.54 13.23
C ALA A 63 6.32 -20.01 13.23
N PRO A 64 7.17 -20.96 12.77
CA PRO A 64 6.82 -22.39 12.76
C PRO A 64 6.35 -22.89 14.13
N GLY A 65 5.28 -23.69 14.14
CA GLY A 65 4.71 -24.28 15.36
C GLY A 65 3.75 -23.38 16.14
N TRP A 66 3.63 -22.09 15.78
CA TRP A 66 2.69 -21.16 16.42
C TRP A 66 1.30 -21.23 15.78
N LYS A 67 0.28 -21.03 16.62
CA LYS A 67 -1.14 -21.04 16.22
C LYS A 67 -1.80 -19.75 16.66
N THR A 68 -2.86 -19.39 15.95
CA THR A 68 -3.82 -18.36 16.36
C THR A 68 -5.17 -19.01 16.65
N TYR A 69 -6.06 -18.27 17.30
CA TYR A 69 -7.38 -18.76 17.67
C TYR A 69 -8.46 -17.99 16.92
N TRP A 70 -9.59 -18.67 16.67
CA TRP A 70 -10.80 -18.00 16.20
C TRP A 70 -11.54 -17.34 17.37
N ARG A 71 -12.61 -16.59 17.08
CA ARG A 71 -13.37 -15.85 18.10
C ARG A 71 -13.84 -16.73 19.26
N ALA A 72 -14.22 -17.97 18.98
CA ALA A 72 -14.54 -18.97 19.98
C ALA A 72 -13.46 -20.07 19.91
N PRO A 73 -12.46 -20.07 20.81
CA PRO A 73 -11.31 -20.99 20.72
C PRO A 73 -11.64 -22.45 21.06
N GLY A 74 -12.84 -22.73 21.59
CA GLY A 74 -13.15 -24.03 22.22
C GLY A 74 -12.47 -24.17 23.58
N GLU A 75 -12.53 -25.38 24.16
CA GLU A 75 -11.68 -25.74 25.30
C GLU A 75 -10.25 -25.92 24.78
N ALA A 76 -9.34 -25.07 25.26
CA ALA A 76 -7.94 -25.01 24.86
C ALA A 76 -7.03 -25.60 25.93
#